data_AF-A0A427AKK4-F1
#
_entry.id   AF-A0A427AKK4-F1
#
_cell.length_a   1.000
_cell.length_b   1.000
_cell.length_c   1.000
_cell.angle_alpha   90.00
_cell.angle_beta   90.00
_cell.angle_gamma   90.00
#
_symmetry.space_group_name_H-M   'P 1'
#
loop_
_entity.id
_entity.type
_entity.pdbx_description
1 polymer ?
#
loop_
_entity_poly.entity_id
_entity_poly.type
_entity_poly.pdbx_seq_one_letter_code
_entity_poly.pdbx_strand_id
1 'polypeptide(L)'
;MYAFSIAKDEATKLGTVIGIDLGTTYSCFGVCKNGHVEIRDTDQGNRITPSWVAFTDTERLIGEAAKNQAALNAERTILMSKD
;
A
#
# COMPACT_ATOMS: atom_id res chain seq x y z
N MET A 1 30.64 -14.53 -15.60
CA MET A 1 30.49 -13.06 -15.57
C MET A 1 29.40 -12.53 -16.51
N TYR A 2 29.23 -13.09 -17.73
CA TYR A 2 28.21 -12.63 -18.68
C TYR A 2 26.74 -12.79 -18.20
N ALA A 3 26.42 -13.92 -17.55
CA ALA A 3 25.08 -14.20 -17.04
C ALA A 3 24.63 -13.23 -15.92
N PHE A 4 25.56 -12.77 -15.08
CA PHE A 4 25.26 -11.79 -14.02
C PHE A 4 24.99 -10.39 -14.59
N SER A 5 25.62 -10.04 -15.71
CA SER A 5 25.38 -8.77 -16.41
C SER A 5 23.97 -8.71 -16.97
N ILE A 6 23.50 -9.80 -17.61
CA ILE A 6 22.16 -9.87 -18.22
C ILE A 6 21.06 -9.77 -17.16
N ALA A 7 21.20 -10.48 -16.04
CA ALA A 7 20.22 -10.45 -14.95
C ALA A 7 20.09 -9.06 -14.32
N LYS A 8 21.18 -8.30 -14.24
CA LYS A 8 21.17 -6.94 -13.70
C LYS A 8 20.54 -5.94 -14.68
N ASP A 9 20.77 -6.11 -15.98
CA ASP A 9 20.24 -5.24 -17.04
C ASP A 9 18.72 -5.39 -17.23
N GLU A 10 18.21 -6.62 -17.11
CA GLU A 10 16.77 -6.93 -17.07
C GLU A 10 16.09 -6.34 -15.83
N ALA A 11 16.72 -6.43 -14.66
CA ALA A 11 16.20 -5.82 -13.43
C ALA A 11 16.12 -4.28 -13.54
N THR A 12 17.05 -3.63 -14.23
CA THR A 12 16.97 -2.18 -14.49
C THR A 12 15.86 -1.80 -15.48
N LYS A 13 15.45 -2.71 -16.38
CA LYS A 13 14.33 -2.50 -17.31
C LYS A 13 12.95 -2.56 -16.63
N LEU A 14 12.80 -3.39 -15.60
CA LEU A 14 11.50 -3.64 -14.93
C LEU A 14 11.08 -2.53 -13.95
N GLY A 15 11.94 -1.56 -13.66
CA GLY A 15 11.67 -0.53 -12.65
C GLY A 15 11.57 -1.11 -11.24
N THR A 16 11.06 -0.32 -10.29
CA THR A 16 10.86 -0.80 -8.91
C THR A 16 9.66 -1.74 -8.84
N VAL A 17 9.89 -2.98 -8.38
CA VAL A 17 8.82 -3.96 -8.17
C VAL A 17 8.21 -3.77 -6.78
N ILE A 18 6.88 -3.77 -6.72
CA ILE A 18 6.10 -3.62 -5.48
C ILE A 18 5.16 -4.80 -5.33
N GLY A 19 5.13 -5.40 -4.14
CA GLY A 19 4.11 -6.34 -3.73
C GLY A 19 3.06 -5.63 -2.88
N ILE A 20 1.78 -5.80 -3.19
CA ILE A 20 0.68 -5.19 -2.45
C ILE A 20 -0.21 -6.31 -1.90
N ASP A 21 -0.38 -6.33 -0.58
CA ASP A 21 -1.40 -7.14 0.07
C ASP A 21 -2.62 -6.26 0.35
N LEU A 22 -3.75 -6.63 -0.24
CA LEU A 22 -5.03 -5.93 -0.13
C LEU A 22 -5.97 -6.68 0.81
N GLY A 23 -5.67 -6.74 2.10
CA GLY A 23 -6.56 -7.41 3.05
C GLY A 23 -7.87 -6.64 3.29
N THR A 24 -8.91 -7.35 3.73
CA THR A 24 -10.22 -6.78 4.06
C THR A 24 -10.11 -5.70 5.15
N THR A 25 -9.34 -5.96 6.22
CA THR A 25 -9.22 -5.03 7.35
C THR A 25 -8.01 -4.11 7.23
N TYR A 26 -6.88 -4.67 6.79
CA TYR A 26 -5.62 -3.96 6.64
C TYR A 26 -4.95 -4.36 5.34
N SER A 27 -4.22 -3.42 4.76
CA SER A 27 -3.36 -3.60 3.60
C SER A 27 -1.92 -3.26 3.95
N CYS A 28 -0.97 -3.79 3.20
CA CYS A 28 0.44 -3.43 3.31
C CYS A 28 1.10 -3.50 1.93
N PHE A 29 2.26 -2.88 1.80
CA PHE A 29 3.06 -3.05 0.60
C PHE A 29 4.55 -3.13 0.91
N GLY A 30 5.26 -3.88 0.08
CA GLY A 30 6.69 -4.03 0.15
C GLY A 30 7.34 -3.69 -1.18
N VAL A 31 8.53 -3.09 -1.11
CA VAL A 31 9.36 -2.80 -2.28
C VAL A 31 10.43 -3.88 -2.39
N CYS A 32 10.54 -4.52 -3.54
CA CYS A 32 11.61 -5.47 -3.82
C CYS A 32 12.86 -4.71 -4.27
N LYS A 33 13.94 -4.81 -3.50
CA LYS A 33 15.23 -4.19 -3.77
C LYS A 33 16.36 -5.14 -3.39
N ASN A 34 17.36 -5.26 -4.25
CA ASN A 34 18.55 -6.10 -4.01
C ASN A 34 18.24 -7.56 -3.65
N GLY A 35 17.17 -8.14 -4.22
CA GLY A 35 16.77 -9.52 -3.95
C GLY A 35 16.03 -9.74 -2.63
N HIS A 36 15.68 -8.67 -1.92
CA HIS A 36 14.89 -8.73 -0.68
C HIS A 36 13.69 -7.78 -0.75
N VAL A 37 12.65 -8.08 0.03
CA VAL A 37 11.45 -7.24 0.15
C VAL A 37 11.53 -6.43 1.43
N GLU A 38 11.41 -5.11 1.31
CA GLU A 38 11.31 -4.18 2.43
C GLU A 38 9.87 -3.70 2.57
N ILE A 39 9.23 -3.97 3.70
CA ILE A 39 7.88 -3.46 4.01
C ILE A 39 7.96 -1.95 4.27
N ARG A 40 7.07 -1.19 3.65
CA ARG A 40 7.05 0.27 3.78
C ARG A 40 6.17 0.73 4.92
N ASP A 41 6.66 1.74 5.63
CA ASP A 41 5.91 2.46 6.64
C ASP A 41 5.03 3.54 5.97
N THR A 42 3.87 3.80 6.57
CA THR A 42 3.05 5.00 6.32
C THR A 42 3.75 6.26 6.82
N ASP A 43 3.22 7.43 6.49
CA ASP A 43 3.65 8.72 7.04
C ASP A 43 3.58 8.79 8.58
N GLN A 44 2.72 7.97 9.18
CA GLN A 44 2.57 7.81 10.63
C GLN A 44 3.48 6.73 11.24
N GLY A 45 4.31 6.06 10.44
CA GLY A 45 5.24 5.03 10.91
C GLY A 45 4.63 3.62 11.05
N ASN A 46 3.38 3.41 10.64
CA ASN A 46 2.74 2.09 10.68
C ASN A 46 3.08 1.27 9.42
N ARG A 47 3.39 -0.01 9.59
CA ARG A 47 3.67 -0.96 8.49
C ARG A 47 2.43 -1.55 7.82
N ILE A 48 1.28 -1.34 8.43
CA ILE A 48 -0.02 -1.77 7.93
C ILE A 48 -0.94 -0.54 7.87
N THR A 49 -1.76 -0.47 6.84
CA THR A 49 -2.71 0.62 6.60
C THR A 49 -4.12 0.06 6.72
N PRO A 50 -5.03 0.68 7.50
CA PRO A 50 -6.43 0.26 7.49
C PRO A 50 -6.99 0.30 6.06
N SER A 51 -7.72 -0.74 5.65
CA SER A 51 -8.36 -0.79 4.32
C SER A 51 -9.66 0.02 4.31
N TRP A 52 -9.56 1.31 4.62
CA TRP A 52 -10.66 2.25 4.75
C TRP A 52 -10.50 3.41 3.76
N VAL A 53 -11.61 3.83 3.16
CA VAL A 53 -11.69 5.03 2.31
C VAL A 53 -12.86 5.87 2.77
N ALA A 54 -12.65 7.17 2.95
CA ALA A 54 -13.71 8.11 3.24
C ALA A 54 -13.74 9.25 2.22
N PHE A 55 -14.94 9.68 1.85
CA PHE A 55 -15.15 10.80 0.93
C PHE A 55 -15.65 12.01 1.71
N THR A 56 -15.00 13.15 1.48
CA THR A 56 -15.46 14.47 1.92
C THR A 56 -15.87 15.28 0.69
N ASP A 57 -16.35 16.51 0.89
CA ASP A 57 -16.70 17.38 -0.25
C ASP A 57 -15.45 17.89 -1.00
N THR A 58 -14.27 17.83 -0.37
CA THR A 58 -13.03 18.40 -0.91
C THR A 58 -12.00 17.33 -1.30
N GLU A 59 -12.02 16.18 -0.65
CA GLU A 59 -10.97 15.17 -0.83
C GLU A 59 -11.43 13.74 -0.50
N ARG A 60 -10.51 12.80 -0.74
CA ARG A 60 -10.67 11.40 -0.37
C ARG A 60 -9.60 11.05 0.66
N LEU A 61 -10.05 10.68 1.85
CA LEU A 61 -9.20 10.21 2.94
C LEU A 61 -8.99 8.69 2.80
N ILE A 62 -7.79 8.21 3.13
CA ILE A 62 -7.41 6.80 3.01
C ILE A 62 -6.73 6.37 4.32
N GLY A 63 -6.93 5.13 4.74
CA GLY A 63 -6.20 4.56 5.87
C GLY A 63 -6.67 5.10 7.23
N GLU A 64 -5.70 5.47 8.07
CA GLU A 64 -5.97 5.93 9.44
C GLU A 64 -6.87 7.17 9.46
N ALA A 65 -6.66 8.12 8.53
CA ALA A 65 -7.50 9.30 8.42
C ALA A 65 -8.98 8.94 8.15
N ALA A 66 -9.24 7.99 7.24
CA ALA A 66 -10.60 7.54 6.93
C ALA A 66 -11.23 6.80 8.12
N LYS A 67 -10.47 5.90 8.77
CA LYS A 67 -10.90 5.13 9.94
C LYS A 67 -11.25 6.03 11.12
N ASN A 68 -10.43 7.06 11.39
CA ASN A 68 -10.61 7.94 12.56
C ASN A 68 -11.91 8.76 12.51
N GLN A 69 -12.41 9.08 11.31
CA GLN A 69 -13.65 9.84 11.14
C GLN A 69 -14.87 8.95 10.85
N ALA A 70 -14.71 7.63 10.82
CA ALA A 70 -15.78 6.69 10.50
C ALA A 70 -17.03 6.85 11.39
N ALA A 71 -16.84 7.18 12.67
CA ALA A 71 -17.96 7.42 13.58
C ALA A 71 -18.74 8.71 13.30
N LEU A 72 -18.08 9.72 12.70
CA LEU A 72 -18.67 11.03 12.42
C LEU A 72 -19.23 11.16 11.00
N ASN A 73 -18.74 10.33 10.06
CA ASN A 73 -19.09 10.37 8.65
C ASN A 73 -19.34 8.95 8.11
N ALA A 74 -20.12 8.18 8.85
CA ALA A 74 -20.31 6.76 8.59
C ALA A 74 -20.84 6.48 7.17
N GLU A 75 -21.77 7.29 6.69
CA GLU A 75 -22.41 7.12 5.38
C GLU A 75 -21.44 7.25 4.20
N ARG A 76 -20.35 8.01 4.36
CA ARG A 76 -19.35 8.24 3.31
C ARG A 76 -18.02 7.55 3.60
N THR A 77 -18.03 6.59 4.53
CA THR A 77 -16.84 5.85 4.93
C THR A 77 -17.01 4.36 4.65
N ILE A 78 -16.14 3.82 3.82
CA ILE A 78 -16.22 2.43 3.35
C ILE A 78 -15.02 1.65 3.90
N LEU A 79 -15.32 0.55 4.59
CA LEU A 79 -14.37 -0.53 4.83
C LEU A 79 -14.35 -1.43 3.60
N MET A 80 -13.16 -1.75 3.10
CA MET A 80 -13.01 -2.67 1.98
C MET A 80 -13.52 -4.07 2.36
N SER A 81 -14.43 -4.63 1.56
CA SER A 81 -14.69 -6.07 1.52
C SER A 81 -14.10 -6.67 0.25
N LYS A 82 -13.67 -7.93 0.33
CA LYS A 82 -13.35 -8.75 -0.83
C LYS A 82 -14.53 -9.69 -1.05
N ASP A 83 -15.31 -9.44 -2.11
CA ASP A 83 -16.32 -10.35 -2.62
C ASP A 83 -15.73 -11.25 -3.71
#